data_AF-A0A0M1JE50-F1
#
_entry.id   AF-A0A0M1JE50-F1
#
_cell.length_a   1.000
_cell.length_b   1.000
_cell.length_c   1.000
_cell.angle_alpha   90.00
_cell.angle_beta   90.00
_cell.angle_gamma   90.00
#
_symmetry.space_group_name_H-M   'P 1'
#
loop_
_entity.id
_entity.type
_entity.pdbx_description
1 polymer ?
#
loop_
_entity_poly.entity_id
_entity_poly.type
_entity_poly.pdbx_seq_one_letter_code
_entity_poly.pdbx_strand_id
1 'polypeptide(L)'
;MNHKKLIYACIYGASTAAVPGSIMVALQLAGYSDWRIVLFLMPILMILALPFTKVKTRMLQILLFAMAFILTAIQFLVLLDSARFTAFERLAERSKPLVTAIKQYEKLKGKPPSTLDELVPQFLSNIPGTGMPAYPNYEYKVITVEEAIPSNLDRPAWELSVPCPIGMLNWDVFFYWPTEQYPESIYGGSVKPIKNWAYVLE
;
A
#
# COMPACT_ATOMS: atom_id res chain seq x y z
N MET A 1 -38.11 41.56 -12.36
CA MET A 1 -37.81 40.30 -11.65
C MET A 1 -36.56 40.53 -10.79
N ASN A 2 -36.68 40.39 -9.47
CA ASN A 2 -35.73 40.96 -8.50
C ASN A 2 -34.42 40.13 -8.41
N HIS A 3 -33.24 40.73 -8.62
CA HIS A 3 -31.93 40.05 -8.67
C HIS A 3 -31.66 39.11 -7.48
N LYS A 4 -32.24 39.41 -6.31
CA LYS A 4 -32.15 38.57 -5.10
C LYS A 4 -32.84 37.21 -5.25
N LYS A 5 -33.90 37.09 -6.06
CA LYS A 5 -34.59 35.82 -6.35
C LYS A 5 -33.79 34.94 -7.32
N LEU A 6 -33.06 35.54 -8.26
CA LEU A 6 -32.20 34.82 -9.19
C LEU A 6 -30.98 34.21 -8.46
N ILE A 7 -30.37 34.98 -7.55
CA ILE A 7 -29.28 34.49 -6.70
C ILE A 7 -29.79 33.39 -5.74
N TYR A 8 -30.99 33.55 -5.17
CA TYR A 8 -31.60 32.50 -4.36
C TYR A 8 -31.88 31.22 -5.15
N ALA A 9 -32.34 31.31 -6.39
CA ALA A 9 -32.58 30.16 -7.25
C ALA A 9 -31.28 29.45 -7.64
N CYS A 10 -30.18 30.18 -7.89
CA CYS A 10 -28.87 29.59 -8.15
C CYS A 10 -28.30 28.86 -6.91
N ILE A 11 -28.51 29.41 -5.71
CA ILE A 11 -28.02 28.81 -4.45
C ILE A 11 -28.90 27.62 -4.00
N TYR A 12 -30.21 27.68 -4.23
CA TYR A 12 -31.14 26.57 -3.92
C TYR A 12 -31.10 25.44 -4.97
N GLY A 13 -30.85 25.78 -6.24
CA GLY A 13 -30.56 24.80 -7.28
C GLY A 13 -29.23 24.08 -7.02
N ALA A 14 -28.26 24.77 -6.41
CA ALA A 14 -27.00 24.19 -5.98
C ALA A 14 -27.14 23.26 -4.74
N SER A 15 -28.17 23.40 -3.91
CA SER A 15 -28.36 22.55 -2.72
C SER A 15 -29.22 21.30 -2.96
N THR A 16 -29.76 21.11 -4.18
CA THR A 16 -30.58 19.96 -4.56
C THR A 16 -29.80 19.05 -5.51
N ALA A 17 -29.18 18.00 -4.95
CA ALA A 17 -28.61 16.81 -5.61
C ALA A 17 -27.55 16.99 -6.74
N ALA A 18 -27.39 18.16 -7.35
CA ALA A 18 -26.55 18.37 -8.52
C ALA A 18 -25.11 18.82 -8.20
N VAL A 19 -24.85 19.38 -7.01
CA VAL A 19 -23.52 19.90 -6.64
C VAL A 19 -22.47 18.84 -6.33
N PRO A 20 -22.78 17.71 -5.69
CA PRO A 20 -21.79 16.63 -5.56
C PRO A 20 -21.34 16.13 -6.94
N GLY A 21 -22.28 15.99 -7.87
CA GLY A 21 -22.00 15.53 -9.24
C GLY A 21 -21.24 16.56 -10.09
N SER A 22 -21.58 17.84 -10.01
CA SER A 22 -20.91 18.88 -10.82
C SER A 22 -19.50 19.22 -10.32
N ILE A 23 -19.24 19.15 -9.01
CA ILE A 23 -17.88 19.26 -8.46
C ILE A 23 -17.04 18.04 -8.89
N MET A 24 -17.63 16.84 -8.86
CA MET A 24 -16.94 15.61 -9.26
C MET A 24 -16.60 15.60 -10.77
N VAL A 25 -17.52 16.06 -11.62
CA VAL A 25 -17.29 16.23 -13.07
C VAL A 25 -16.26 17.34 -13.35
N ALA A 26 -16.31 18.46 -12.63
CA ALA A 26 -15.34 19.55 -12.80
C ALA A 26 -13.92 19.13 -12.38
N LEU A 27 -13.78 18.31 -11.34
CA LEU A 27 -12.47 17.79 -10.89
C LEU A 27 -11.93 16.71 -11.83
N GLN A 28 -12.80 15.84 -12.38
CA GLN A 28 -12.42 14.90 -13.45
C GLN A 28 -11.97 15.63 -14.72
N LEU A 29 -12.66 16.69 -15.12
CA LEU A 29 -12.28 17.53 -16.27
C LEU A 29 -11.00 18.34 -16.03
N ALA A 30 -10.69 18.68 -14.78
CA ALA A 30 -9.46 19.37 -14.38
C ALA A 30 -8.24 18.44 -14.21
N GLY A 31 -8.37 17.15 -14.53
CA GLY A 31 -7.28 16.17 -14.44
C GLY A 31 -7.01 15.65 -13.02
N TYR A 32 -7.81 16.04 -12.03
CA TYR A 32 -7.73 15.54 -10.67
C TYR A 32 -8.57 14.26 -10.55
N SER A 33 -7.96 13.12 -10.83
CA SER A 33 -8.60 11.78 -10.73
C SER A 33 -8.64 11.25 -9.29
N ASP A 34 -7.92 11.88 -8.36
CA ASP A 34 -7.83 11.43 -6.98
C ASP A 34 -9.03 11.94 -6.15
N TRP A 35 -10.03 11.07 -6.02
CA TRP A 35 -11.22 11.26 -5.19
C TRP A 35 -10.90 11.63 -3.73
N ARG A 36 -9.66 11.38 -3.26
CA ARG A 36 -9.20 11.78 -1.92
C ARG A 36 -9.16 13.30 -1.77
N ILE A 37 -8.84 14.06 -2.83
CA ILE A 37 -8.77 15.53 -2.78
C ILE A 37 -10.14 16.14 -2.47
N VAL A 38 -11.22 15.53 -2.99
CA VAL A 38 -12.61 15.96 -2.73
C VAL A 38 -12.96 15.85 -1.26
N LEU A 39 -12.55 14.75 -0.62
CA LEU A 39 -12.79 14.49 0.80
C LEU A 39 -12.13 15.53 1.71
N PHE A 40 -10.96 16.06 1.31
CA PHE A 40 -10.24 17.06 2.09
C PHE A 40 -10.65 18.51 1.79
N LEU A 41 -11.09 18.83 0.57
CA LEU A 41 -11.52 20.18 0.20
C LEU A 41 -12.95 20.51 0.68
N MET A 42 -13.84 19.53 0.74
CA MET A 42 -15.24 19.75 1.14
C MET A 42 -15.40 20.39 2.54
N PRO A 43 -14.70 19.93 3.60
CA PRO A 43 -14.79 20.53 4.93
C PRO A 43 -14.28 21.98 4.94
N ILE A 44 -13.20 22.26 4.20
CA ILE A 44 -12.57 23.59 4.12
C ILE A 44 -13.54 24.59 3.47
N LEU A 45 -14.15 24.21 2.35
CA LEU A 45 -15.15 25.04 1.66
C LEU A 45 -16.39 25.28 2.53
N MET A 46 -16.80 24.29 3.33
CA MET A 46 -17.92 24.46 4.27
C MET A 46 -17.59 25.38 5.44
N ILE A 47 -16.37 25.33 5.99
CA ILE A 47 -15.92 26.25 7.03
C ILE A 47 -15.92 27.70 6.51
N LEU A 48 -15.42 27.92 5.28
CA LEU A 48 -15.39 29.25 4.66
C LEU A 48 -16.79 29.80 4.36
N ALA A 49 -17.78 28.94 4.13
CA ALA A 49 -19.17 29.34 3.85
C ALA A 49 -20.02 29.59 5.11
N LEU A 50 -19.62 29.13 6.30
CA LEU A 50 -20.36 29.27 7.57
C LEU A 50 -20.83 30.71 7.92
N PRO A 51 -20.03 31.78 7.76
CA PRO A 51 -20.46 33.13 8.15
C PRO A 51 -21.50 33.73 7.20
N PHE A 52 -21.63 33.20 5.98
CA PHE A 52 -22.46 33.78 4.92
C PHE A 52 -23.84 33.12 4.75
N THR A 53 -24.12 32.03 5.45
CA THR A 53 -25.36 31.26 5.26
C THR A 53 -26.34 31.43 6.42
N LYS A 54 -27.64 31.43 6.10
CA LYS A 54 -28.74 31.43 7.09
C LYS A 54 -29.01 30.05 7.69
N VAL A 55 -28.24 29.03 7.30
CA VAL A 55 -28.51 27.61 7.58
C VAL A 55 -27.45 27.01 8.53
N LYS A 56 -26.96 27.84 9.46
CA LYS A 56 -25.79 27.57 10.33
C LYS A 56 -25.87 26.23 11.06
N THR A 57 -27.04 25.84 11.57
CA THR A 57 -27.23 24.56 12.29
C THR A 57 -27.02 23.34 11.39
N ARG A 58 -27.52 23.35 10.14
CA ARG A 58 -27.34 22.23 9.21
C ARG A 58 -25.89 22.13 8.74
N MET A 59 -25.23 23.26 8.52
CA MET A 59 -23.81 23.29 8.17
C MET A 59 -22.91 22.78 9.30
N LEU A 60 -23.24 23.12 10.55
CA LEU A 60 -22.53 22.60 11.73
C LEU A 60 -22.69 21.07 11.83
N GLN A 61 -23.88 20.54 11.60
CA GLN A 61 -24.10 19.08 11.59
C GLN A 61 -23.27 18.38 10.52
N ILE A 62 -23.26 18.91 9.28
CA ILE A 62 -22.47 18.31 8.19
C ILE A 62 -20.96 18.40 8.51
N LEU A 63 -20.49 19.52 9.08
CA LEU A 63 -19.09 19.66 9.50
C LEU A 63 -18.73 18.63 10.58
N LEU A 64 -19.60 18.42 11.57
CA LEU A 64 -19.40 17.42 12.61
C LEU A 64 -19.36 15.99 12.03
N PHE A 65 -20.23 15.67 11.06
CA PHE A 65 -20.19 14.39 10.35
C PHE A 65 -18.92 14.22 9.53
N ALA A 66 -18.49 15.26 8.79
CA ALA A 66 -17.27 15.22 8.01
C ALA A 66 -16.03 15.05 8.92
N MET A 67 -16.00 15.74 10.06
CA MET A 67 -14.92 15.61 11.03
C MET A 67 -14.91 14.21 11.67
N ALA A 68 -16.07 13.67 12.06
CA ALA A 68 -16.18 12.31 12.55
C ALA A 68 -15.70 11.29 11.50
N PHE A 69 -16.10 11.47 10.24
CA PHE A 69 -15.66 10.62 9.13
C PHE A 69 -14.13 10.67 8.94
N ILE A 70 -13.54 11.87 8.93
CA ILE A 70 -12.08 12.04 8.82
C ILE A 70 -11.36 11.36 9.98
N LEU A 71 -11.84 11.51 11.21
CA LEU A 71 -11.26 10.85 12.38
C LEU A 71 -11.33 9.32 12.25
N THR A 72 -12.46 8.78 11.80
CA THR A 72 -12.59 7.33 11.54
C THR A 72 -11.69 6.85 10.40
N ALA A 73 -11.52 7.66 9.35
CA ALA A 73 -10.65 7.34 8.22
C ALA A 73 -9.17 7.32 8.65
N ILE A 74 -8.73 8.29 9.47
CA ILE A 74 -7.37 8.32 10.03
C ILE A 74 -7.13 7.08 10.90
N GLN A 75 -8.06 6.73 11.78
CA GLN A 75 -7.95 5.50 12.59
C GLN A 75 -7.83 4.24 11.73
N PHE A 76 -8.61 4.17 10.64
CA PHE A 76 -8.54 3.05 9.71
C PHE A 76 -7.18 2.96 9.02
N LEU A 77 -6.61 4.08 8.59
CA LEU A 77 -5.27 4.11 7.96
C LEU A 77 -4.17 3.63 8.92
N VAL A 78 -4.20 4.06 10.19
CA VAL A 78 -3.22 3.61 11.20
C VAL A 78 -3.35 2.10 11.47
N LEU A 79 -4.59 1.60 11.56
CA LEU A 79 -4.85 0.17 11.78
C LEU A 79 -4.41 -0.68 10.58
N LEU A 80 -4.61 -0.19 9.35
CA LEU A 80 -4.16 -0.87 8.14
C LEU A 80 -2.64 -1.05 8.10
N ASP A 81 -1.89 -0.01 8.47
CA ASP A 81 -0.42 -0.07 8.46
C ASP A 81 0.10 -1.11 9.47
N SER A 82 -0.41 -1.08 10.70
CA SER A 82 -0.06 -2.05 11.74
C SER A 82 -0.46 -3.49 11.36
N ALA A 83 -1.64 -3.67 10.79
CA ALA A 83 -2.11 -4.98 10.34
C ALA A 83 -1.24 -5.55 9.21
N ARG A 84 -0.82 -4.70 8.26
CA ARG A 84 0.07 -5.08 7.15
C ARG A 84 1.43 -5.54 7.66
N PHE A 85 2.08 -4.75 8.52
CA PHE A 85 3.39 -5.14 9.08
C PHE A 85 3.30 -6.40 9.95
N THR A 86 2.22 -6.55 10.74
CA THR A 86 1.96 -7.80 11.49
C THR A 86 1.82 -9.01 10.55
N ALA A 87 1.18 -8.84 9.39
CA ALA A 87 1.06 -9.89 8.40
C ALA A 87 2.42 -10.27 7.79
N PHE A 88 3.28 -9.30 7.51
CA PHE A 88 4.64 -9.54 7.02
C PHE A 88 5.53 -10.21 8.07
N GLU A 89 5.43 -9.84 9.34
CA GLU A 89 6.14 -10.55 10.40
C GLU A 89 5.73 -12.02 10.50
N ARG A 90 4.43 -12.31 10.32
CA ARG A 90 3.93 -13.69 10.30
C ARG A 90 4.33 -14.42 9.02
N LEU A 91 4.40 -13.73 7.89
CA LEU A 91 4.92 -14.28 6.64
C LEU A 91 6.38 -14.69 6.82
N ALA A 92 7.24 -13.82 7.35
CA ALA A 92 8.64 -14.12 7.64
C ALA A 92 8.80 -15.39 8.51
N GLU A 93 7.95 -15.55 9.54
CA GLU A 93 7.92 -16.75 10.37
C GLU A 93 7.49 -18.00 9.59
N ARG A 94 6.42 -17.92 8.80
CA ARG A 94 5.93 -19.05 7.99
C ARG A 94 6.91 -19.45 6.90
N SER A 95 7.73 -18.52 6.40
CA SER A 95 8.74 -18.78 5.39
C SER A 95 9.97 -19.52 5.92
N LYS A 96 10.15 -19.65 7.25
CA LYS A 96 11.33 -20.28 7.85
C LYS A 96 11.62 -21.71 7.34
N PRO A 97 10.63 -22.62 7.19
CA PRO A 97 10.88 -23.95 6.64
C PRO A 97 11.38 -23.91 5.19
N LEU A 98 10.83 -23.03 4.36
CA LEU A 98 11.24 -22.88 2.96
C LEU A 98 12.67 -22.35 2.86
N VAL A 99 13.00 -21.29 3.60
CA VAL A 99 14.37 -20.75 3.67
C VAL A 99 15.35 -21.81 4.16
N THR A 100 14.96 -22.59 5.16
CA THR A 100 15.79 -23.67 5.70
C THR A 100 16.02 -24.77 4.66
N ALA A 101 15.00 -25.16 3.90
CA ALA A 101 15.13 -26.12 2.81
C ALA A 101 16.09 -25.64 1.71
N ILE A 102 16.01 -24.37 1.31
CA ILE A 102 16.94 -23.77 0.34
C ILE A 102 18.38 -23.82 0.87
N LYS A 103 18.61 -23.39 2.12
CA LYS A 103 19.95 -23.42 2.74
C LYS A 103 20.49 -24.86 2.89
N GLN A 104 19.63 -25.83 3.16
CA GLN A 104 20.03 -27.25 3.23
C GLN A 104 20.40 -27.80 1.85
N TYR A 105 19.62 -27.48 0.81
CA TYR A 105 19.94 -27.83 -0.57
C TYR A 105 21.32 -27.27 -0.96
N GLU A 106 21.54 -25.98 -0.69
CA GLU A 106 22.80 -25.29 -0.96
C GLU A 106 23.98 -25.96 -0.25
N LYS A 107 23.82 -26.29 1.04
CA LYS A 107 24.86 -26.97 1.81
C LYS A 107 25.22 -28.35 1.25
N LEU A 108 24.26 -29.09 0.70
CA LEU A 108 24.48 -30.44 0.17
C LEU A 108 25.00 -30.44 -1.27
N LYS A 109 24.57 -29.49 -2.10
CA LYS A 109 24.89 -29.44 -3.53
C LYS A 109 25.99 -28.43 -3.87
N GLY A 110 26.37 -27.58 -2.91
CA GLY A 110 27.36 -26.51 -3.09
C GLY A 110 26.86 -25.33 -3.92
N LYS A 111 25.57 -25.31 -4.28
CA LYS A 111 24.93 -24.24 -5.06
C LYS A 111 23.45 -24.12 -4.69
N PRO A 112 22.84 -22.92 -4.76
CA PRO A 112 21.41 -22.77 -4.57
C PRO A 112 20.63 -23.52 -5.66
N PRO A 113 19.39 -23.94 -5.37
CA PRO A 113 18.53 -24.57 -6.37
C PRO A 113 18.23 -23.57 -7.49
N SER A 114 18.09 -24.03 -8.73
CA SER A 114 17.72 -23.14 -9.84
C SER A 114 16.23 -22.78 -9.79
N THR A 115 15.40 -23.67 -9.24
CA THR A 115 13.97 -23.46 -9.02
C THR A 115 13.53 -24.02 -7.67
N LEU A 116 12.44 -23.51 -7.10
CA LEU A 116 11.93 -24.04 -5.82
C LEU A 116 11.49 -25.51 -5.92
N ASP A 117 11.06 -25.98 -7.10
CA ASP A 117 10.61 -27.36 -7.31
C ASP A 117 11.68 -28.40 -7.03
N GLU A 118 12.98 -28.06 -7.16
CA GLU A 118 14.09 -28.95 -6.82
C GLU A 118 14.18 -29.29 -5.33
N LEU A 119 13.50 -28.54 -4.48
CA LEU A 119 13.39 -28.83 -3.05
C LEU A 119 12.44 -30.00 -2.78
N VAL A 120 11.56 -30.34 -3.72
CA VAL A 120 10.54 -31.38 -3.59
C VAL A 120 10.97 -32.65 -4.33
N PRO A 121 10.76 -33.85 -3.78
CA PRO A 121 10.21 -34.13 -2.45
C PRO A 121 11.27 -34.20 -1.34
N GLN A 122 12.56 -34.02 -1.67
CA GLN A 122 13.67 -34.41 -0.79
C GLN A 122 13.78 -33.53 0.47
N PHE A 123 13.59 -32.21 0.34
CA PHE A 123 13.71 -31.24 1.43
C PHE A 123 12.35 -30.75 1.94
N LEU A 124 11.33 -30.78 1.07
CA LEU A 124 9.96 -30.40 1.38
C LEU A 124 8.98 -31.37 0.70
N SER A 125 7.86 -31.68 1.35
CA SER A 125 6.79 -32.47 0.73
C SER A 125 6.09 -31.72 -0.41
N ASN A 126 5.95 -30.40 -0.27
CA ASN A 126 5.41 -29.48 -1.26
C ASN A 126 5.93 -28.07 -0.95
N ILE A 127 5.88 -27.16 -1.94
CA ILE A 127 6.23 -25.76 -1.72
C ILE A 127 5.12 -25.10 -0.88
N PRO A 128 5.44 -24.54 0.30
CA PRO A 128 4.44 -23.83 1.10
C PRO A 128 4.03 -22.53 0.40
N GLY A 129 2.74 -22.20 0.48
CA GLY A 129 2.28 -20.86 0.12
C GLY A 129 2.65 -19.84 1.19
N THR A 130 2.53 -18.55 0.86
CA THR A 130 2.85 -17.44 1.78
C THR A 130 1.90 -17.37 2.99
N GLY A 131 0.71 -17.98 2.89
CA GLY A 131 -0.38 -17.82 3.85
C GLY A 131 -1.05 -16.44 3.79
N MET A 132 -0.78 -15.64 2.75
CA MET A 132 -1.44 -14.36 2.49
C MET A 132 -2.36 -14.52 1.26
N PRO A 133 -3.69 -14.45 1.42
CA PRO A 133 -4.63 -14.66 0.31
C PRO A 133 -4.42 -13.70 -0.87
N ALA A 134 -4.00 -12.46 -0.60
CA ALA A 134 -3.72 -11.47 -1.64
C ALA A 134 -2.44 -11.78 -2.44
N TYR A 135 -1.49 -12.49 -1.85
CA TYR A 135 -0.16 -12.74 -2.41
C TYR A 135 0.24 -14.20 -2.16
N PRO A 136 -0.44 -15.19 -2.75
CA PRO A 136 -0.35 -16.59 -2.29
C PRO A 136 0.99 -17.29 -2.59
N ASN A 137 1.72 -16.79 -3.57
CA ASN A 137 2.90 -17.44 -4.14
C ASN A 137 4.19 -16.66 -3.84
N TYR A 138 5.30 -17.37 -3.78
CA TYR A 138 6.63 -16.79 -3.73
C TYR A 138 7.19 -16.64 -5.14
N GLU A 139 8.03 -15.62 -5.32
CA GLU A 139 8.98 -15.52 -6.42
C GLU A 139 10.37 -15.89 -5.92
N TYR A 140 11.13 -16.58 -6.74
CA TYR A 140 12.49 -17.02 -6.41
C TYR A 140 13.40 -16.79 -7.60
N LYS A 141 14.58 -16.23 -7.34
CA LYS A 141 15.61 -16.04 -8.36
C LYS A 141 17.00 -16.29 -7.78
N VAL A 142 17.87 -16.82 -8.61
CA VAL A 142 19.31 -16.87 -8.33
C VAL A 142 19.91 -15.55 -8.79
N ILE A 143 20.61 -14.87 -7.89
CA ILE A 143 21.17 -13.55 -8.14
C ILE A 143 22.46 -13.72 -8.93
N THR A 144 22.53 -13.11 -10.10
CA THR A 144 23.73 -13.14 -10.94
C THR A 144 24.66 -11.97 -10.61
N VAL A 145 25.88 -11.98 -11.16
CA VAL A 145 26.90 -10.95 -10.89
C VAL A 145 26.49 -9.60 -11.48
N GLU A 146 25.67 -9.61 -12.52
CA GLU A 146 25.19 -8.43 -13.25
C GLU A 146 24.12 -7.64 -12.48
N GLU A 147 23.47 -8.24 -11.48
CA GLU A 147 22.48 -7.53 -10.68
C GLU A 147 23.14 -6.43 -9.84
N ALA A 148 22.50 -5.25 -9.85
CA ALA A 148 22.95 -4.03 -9.18
C ALA A 148 22.73 -4.14 -7.67
N ILE A 149 23.70 -4.71 -6.97
CA ILE A 149 23.76 -4.78 -5.51
C ILE A 149 24.80 -3.76 -5.03
N PRO A 150 24.51 -2.95 -4.00
CA PRO A 150 25.47 -2.00 -3.45
C PRO A 150 26.79 -2.68 -3.08
N SER A 151 27.91 -2.10 -3.52
CA SER A 151 29.25 -2.71 -3.41
C SER A 151 29.75 -2.85 -1.97
N ASN A 152 29.09 -2.17 -1.02
CA ASN A 152 29.39 -2.24 0.41
C ASN A 152 28.72 -3.41 1.13
N LEU A 153 27.90 -4.21 0.44
CA LEU A 153 27.21 -5.36 0.99
C LEU A 153 27.75 -6.66 0.40
N ASP A 154 27.68 -7.74 1.19
CA ASP A 154 27.94 -9.08 0.68
C ASP A 154 26.89 -9.44 -0.37
N ARG A 155 27.34 -9.98 -1.52
CA ARG A 155 26.43 -10.37 -2.60
C ARG A 155 25.61 -11.60 -2.17
N PRO A 156 24.28 -11.49 -2.03
CA PRO A 156 23.42 -12.65 -1.84
C PRO A 156 23.46 -13.58 -3.05
N ALA A 157 23.39 -14.90 -2.80
CA ALA A 157 23.39 -15.91 -3.85
C ALA A 157 22.00 -16.08 -4.52
N TRP A 158 20.93 -15.75 -3.80
CA TRP A 158 19.55 -15.91 -4.25
C TRP A 158 18.63 -14.96 -3.49
N GLU A 159 17.46 -14.70 -4.06
CA GLU A 159 16.38 -13.93 -3.45
C GLU A 159 15.10 -14.77 -3.44
N LEU A 160 14.39 -14.71 -2.31
CA LEU A 160 13.01 -15.16 -2.20
C LEU A 160 12.15 -13.92 -1.93
N SER A 161 11.20 -13.63 -2.79
CA SER A 161 10.40 -12.40 -2.75
C SER A 161 8.91 -12.68 -2.89
N VAL A 162 8.12 -11.70 -2.47
CA VAL A 162 6.66 -11.68 -2.57
C VAL A 162 6.29 -10.26 -3.04
N PRO A 163 5.90 -10.09 -4.31
CA PRO A 163 5.33 -8.84 -4.78
C PRO A 163 4.05 -8.55 -3.99
N CYS A 164 3.97 -7.38 -3.38
CA CYS A 164 2.87 -7.02 -2.49
C CYS A 164 2.29 -5.64 -2.82
N PRO A 165 1.90 -5.38 -4.08
CA PRO A 165 1.48 -4.07 -4.54
C PRO A 165 0.27 -3.56 -3.75
N ILE A 166 0.27 -2.25 -3.45
CA ILE A 166 -0.90 -1.52 -2.93
C ILE A 166 -1.53 -0.69 -4.06
N GLY A 167 -2.66 -1.17 -4.61
CA GLY A 167 -3.38 -0.45 -5.66
C GLY A 167 -2.81 -0.70 -7.06
N MET A 168 -2.98 0.27 -7.98
CA MET A 168 -2.70 0.07 -9.42
C MET A 168 -1.30 0.51 -9.89
N LEU A 169 -0.54 1.25 -9.08
CA LEU A 169 0.77 1.82 -9.44
C LEU A 169 1.73 1.75 -8.24
N ASN A 170 2.03 0.54 -7.78
CA ASN A 170 2.93 0.33 -6.65
C ASN A 170 3.69 -0.99 -6.90
N TRP A 171 5.01 -0.99 -6.70
CA TRP A 171 5.87 -2.16 -6.85
C TRP A 171 6.53 -2.52 -5.51
N ASP A 172 5.76 -2.45 -4.42
CA ASP A 172 6.20 -2.90 -3.10
C ASP A 172 6.56 -4.38 -3.15
N VAL A 173 7.72 -4.71 -2.59
CA VAL A 173 8.23 -6.09 -2.53
C VAL A 173 8.64 -6.43 -1.12
N PHE A 174 8.22 -7.60 -0.65
CA PHE A 174 8.74 -8.20 0.57
C PHE A 174 9.71 -9.32 0.21
N PHE A 175 10.99 -9.21 0.57
CA PHE A 175 12.04 -10.11 0.12
C PHE A 175 12.99 -10.57 1.23
N TYR A 176 13.67 -11.67 0.96
CA TYR A 176 14.68 -12.28 1.81
C TYR A 176 15.97 -12.50 1.03
N TRP A 177 17.07 -12.08 1.64
CA TRP A 177 18.42 -12.43 1.20
C TRP A 177 19.12 -13.31 2.24
N PRO A 178 19.83 -14.37 1.82
CA PRO A 178 20.52 -15.28 2.73
C PRO A 178 21.63 -14.60 3.54
N THR A 179 22.16 -13.46 3.07
CA THR A 179 23.14 -12.63 3.77
C THR A 179 22.54 -11.87 4.96
N GLU A 180 21.22 -11.67 4.97
CA GLU A 180 20.48 -10.87 5.96
C GLU A 180 21.01 -9.42 6.11
N GLN A 181 21.74 -8.95 5.09
CA GLN A 181 22.23 -7.59 4.96
C GLN A 181 21.38 -6.88 3.91
N TYR A 182 20.73 -5.78 4.29
CA TYR A 182 19.81 -5.06 3.42
C TYR A 182 20.30 -3.61 3.24
N PRO A 183 20.29 -3.06 2.01
CA PRO A 183 20.63 -1.67 1.77
C PRO A 183 19.53 -0.73 2.27
N GLU A 184 19.82 0.56 2.39
CA GLU A 184 18.81 1.57 2.74
C GLU A 184 17.76 1.76 1.63
N SER A 185 18.14 1.51 0.37
CA SER A 185 17.25 1.59 -0.79
C SER A 185 17.59 0.53 -1.84
N ILE A 186 16.56 -0.01 -2.47
CA ILE A 186 16.64 -0.96 -3.60
C ILE A 186 15.30 -0.98 -4.34
N TYR A 187 15.29 -1.45 -5.59
CA TYR A 187 14.08 -1.52 -6.42
C TYR A 187 13.37 -0.16 -6.60
N GLY A 188 14.12 0.95 -6.48
CA GLY A 188 13.57 2.31 -6.59
C GLY A 188 12.92 2.85 -5.31
N GLY A 189 12.80 2.04 -4.26
CA GLY A 189 12.14 2.40 -3.01
C GLY A 189 13.07 2.37 -1.78
N SER A 190 12.50 2.79 -0.65
CA SER A 190 13.14 2.73 0.66
C SER A 190 12.94 1.35 1.30
N VAL A 191 13.98 0.83 1.95
CA VAL A 191 13.94 -0.49 2.57
C VAL A 191 13.65 -0.37 4.06
N LYS A 192 12.69 -1.16 4.54
CA LYS A 192 12.38 -1.35 5.94
C LYS A 192 12.66 -2.81 6.35
N PRO A 193 13.66 -3.08 7.21
CA PRO A 193 13.89 -4.42 7.70
C PRO A 193 12.75 -4.88 8.61
N ILE A 194 12.34 -6.13 8.44
CA ILE A 194 11.29 -6.81 9.23
C ILE A 194 11.82 -8.19 9.59
N LYS A 195 12.31 -8.32 10.82
CA LYS A 195 13.04 -9.53 11.27
C LYS A 195 14.20 -9.83 10.32
N ASN A 196 14.27 -11.04 9.77
CA ASN A 196 15.31 -11.45 8.83
C ASN A 196 14.97 -11.12 7.37
N TRP A 197 13.85 -10.45 7.12
CA TRP A 197 13.35 -10.07 5.79
C TRP A 197 13.40 -8.55 5.63
N ALA A 198 13.17 -8.07 4.42
CA ALA A 198 13.09 -6.66 4.09
C ALA A 198 11.85 -6.35 3.27
N TYR A 199 11.27 -5.18 3.50
CA TYR A 199 10.15 -4.64 2.74
C TYR A 199 10.58 -3.38 2.00
N VAL A 200 10.30 -3.30 0.70
CA VAL A 200 10.48 -2.09 -0.10
C VAL A 200 9.18 -1.31 -0.14
N LEU A 201 9.27 -0.03 0.21
CA LEU A 201 8.22 0.95 0.03
C LEU A 201 8.65 1.92 -1.07
N GLU A 202 7.88 1.93 -2.16
CA GLU A 202 8.04 2.87 -3.29
C GLU A 202 7.13 4.11 -3.16
#